data_AF-A0A0E2B4Q8-F1
#
_entry.id   AF-A0A0E2B4Q8-F1
#
_cell.length_a   1.000
_cell.length_b   1.000
_cell.length_c   1.000
_cell.angle_alpha   90.00
_cell.angle_beta   90.00
_cell.angle_gamma   90.00
#
_symmetry.space_group_name_H-M   'P 1'
#
loop_
_entity.id
_entity.type
_entity.pdbx_description
1 polymer ?
#
loop_
_entity_poly.entity_id
_entity_poly.type
_entity_poly.pdbx_seq_one_letter_code
_entity_poly.pdbx_strand_id
1 'polypeptide(L)'
;MHLWSEEERSGTLEILFSLPLKDVELAFGKFLAAWSFLGFVLSFTFLIPAAIFYLGDLDLGTTFAGYLGIFLLGGANLALGSFVSSLTKDQISSYLLGFIFCLFFFLLGYRPFLQFLGTGQISFFSLSKHFEPFRLGILDGREVFFFISFINLFIYTNVLILRSKR
;
A
#
# COMPACT_ATOMS: atom_id res chain seq x y z
N MET A 1 -5.23 7.65 4.41
CA MET A 1 -4.15 8.63 4.68
C MET A 1 -4.67 10.03 4.39
N HIS A 2 -4.06 11.04 5.00
CA HIS A 2 -4.47 12.45 4.87
C HIS A 2 -3.56 13.26 3.93
N LEU A 3 -2.58 12.61 3.29
CA LEU A 3 -1.47 13.24 2.56
C LEU A 3 -1.82 14.30 1.52
N TRP A 4 -2.94 14.15 0.81
CA TRP A 4 -3.35 15.11 -0.23
C TRP A 4 -4.60 15.89 0.18
N SER A 5 -5.57 15.20 0.78
CA SER A 5 -6.81 15.84 1.26
C SER A 5 -6.56 16.89 2.35
N GLU A 6 -5.56 16.71 3.20
CA GLU A 6 -5.18 17.70 4.22
C GLU A 6 -4.47 18.91 3.62
N GLU A 7 -3.68 18.73 2.57
CA GLU A 7 -3.02 19.82 1.86
C GLU A 7 -4.00 20.62 0.99
N GLU A 8 -4.99 19.97 0.39
CA GLU A 8 -6.10 20.66 -0.28
C GLU A 8 -6.93 21.46 0.73
N ARG A 9 -7.26 20.86 1.88
CA ARG A 9 -8.03 21.55 2.92
C ARG A 9 -7.27 22.73 3.54
N SER A 10 -5.95 22.62 3.71
CA SER A 10 -5.12 23.68 4.27
C SER A 10 -4.70 24.75 3.26
N GLY A 11 -5.03 24.58 1.97
CA GLY A 11 -4.62 25.49 0.89
C GLY A 11 -3.13 25.41 0.54
N THR A 12 -2.37 24.51 1.17
CA THR A 12 -0.93 24.36 0.94
C THR A 12 -0.64 23.74 -0.44
N LEU A 13 -1.64 23.09 -1.05
CA LEU A 13 -1.48 22.47 -2.37
C LEU A 13 -1.13 23.49 -3.47
N GLU A 14 -1.68 24.71 -3.39
CA GLU A 14 -1.36 25.79 -4.34
C GLU A 14 0.09 26.25 -4.21
N ILE A 15 0.63 26.28 -2.97
CA ILE A 15 2.04 26.59 -2.70
C ILE A 15 2.94 25.51 -3.30
N LEU A 16 2.58 24.24 -3.14
CA LEU A 16 3.32 23.11 -3.72
C LEU A 16 3.37 23.16 -5.25
N PHE A 17 2.29 23.56 -5.91
CA PHE A 17 2.25 23.71 -7.37
C PHE A 17 3.00 24.95 -7.91
N SER A 18 3.23 25.94 -7.04
CA SER A 18 4.05 27.11 -7.36
C SER A 18 5.56 26.81 -7.36
N LEU A 19 5.98 25.74 -6.69
CA LEU A 19 7.38 25.30 -6.66
C LEU A 19 7.77 24.66 -8.02
N PRO A 20 9.04 24.79 -8.46
CA PRO A 20 9.53 24.21 -9.71
C PRO A 20 9.82 22.70 -9.57
N LEU A 21 8.90 21.97 -8.95
CA LEU A 21 8.98 20.53 -8.75
C LEU A 21 8.09 19.80 -9.75
N LYS A 22 8.51 18.60 -10.19
CA LYS A 22 7.66 17.76 -11.04
C LYS A 22 6.63 17.04 -10.18
N ASP A 23 5.40 16.90 -10.68
CA ASP A 23 4.32 16.19 -9.95
C ASP A 23 4.70 14.74 -9.62
N VAL A 24 5.52 14.12 -10.48
CA VAL A 24 6.09 12.78 -10.26
C VAL A 24 6.97 12.75 -9.02
N GLU A 25 7.83 13.76 -8.84
CA GLU A 25 8.76 13.84 -7.70
C GLU A 25 7.99 14.08 -6.40
N LEU A 26 6.93 14.89 -6.44
CA LEU A 26 6.05 15.10 -5.30
C LEU A 26 5.32 13.82 -4.88
N ALA A 27 4.73 13.11 -5.85
CA ALA A 27 4.00 11.87 -5.57
C ALA A 27 4.91 10.75 -5.07
N PHE A 28 6.05 10.53 -5.74
CA PHE A 28 7.03 9.52 -5.31
C PHE A 28 7.68 9.88 -3.98
N GLY A 29 8.03 11.15 -3.75
CA GLY A 29 8.67 11.59 -2.51
C GLY A 29 7.79 11.36 -1.30
N LYS A 30 6.51 11.75 -1.37
CA LYS A 30 5.54 11.50 -0.29
C LYS A 30 5.27 10.01 -0.06
N PHE A 31 5.16 9.25 -1.15
CA PHE A 31 4.99 7.80 -1.04
C PHE A 31 6.21 7.14 -0.36
N LEU A 32 7.42 7.48 -0.80
CA LEU A 32 8.66 6.95 -0.23
C LEU A 32 8.84 7.34 1.23
N ALA A 33 8.46 8.56 1.63
CA ALA A 33 8.47 8.97 3.03
C ALA A 33 7.54 8.10 3.88
N ALA A 34 6.30 7.89 3.42
CA ALA A 34 5.33 7.02 4.09
C ALA A 34 5.77 5.55 4.13
N TRP A 35 6.33 5.04 3.03
CA TRP A 35 6.75 3.65 2.92
C TRP A 35 8.01 3.36 3.75
N SER A 36 8.95 4.32 3.81
CA SER A 36 10.12 4.24 4.71
C SER A 36 9.70 4.30 6.18
N PHE A 37 8.73 5.16 6.52
CA PHE A 37 8.16 5.20 7.86
C PHE A 37 7.49 3.87 8.23
N LEU A 38 6.78 3.25 7.30
CA LEU A 38 6.23 1.90 7.50
C LEU A 38 7.35 0.89 7.79
N GLY A 39 8.44 0.89 7.02
CA GLY A 39 9.59 0.01 7.27
C GLY A 39 10.24 0.25 8.64
N PHE A 40 10.33 1.51 9.07
CA PHE A 40 10.83 1.87 10.39
C PHE A 40 9.93 1.35 11.53
N VAL A 41 8.61 1.53 11.43
CA VAL A 41 7.66 0.99 12.40
C VAL A 41 7.69 -0.54 12.41
N LEU A 42 7.78 -1.17 11.24
CA LEU A 42 7.88 -2.62 11.12
C LEU A 42 9.15 -3.14 11.80
N SER A 43 10.22 -2.34 11.80
CA SER A 43 11.49 -2.72 12.43
C SER A 43 11.38 -2.83 13.95
N PHE A 44 10.49 -2.06 14.59
CA PHE A 44 10.22 -2.21 16.03
C PHE A 44 9.58 -3.57 16.37
N THR A 45 8.92 -4.21 15.42
CA THR A 45 8.32 -5.54 15.63
C THR A 45 9.36 -6.65 15.72
N PHE A 46 10.60 -6.44 15.27
CA PHE A 46 11.67 -7.45 15.32
C PHE A 46 12.03 -7.91 16.75
N LEU A 47 11.67 -7.14 17.78
CA LEU A 47 11.85 -7.55 19.17
C LEU A 47 11.16 -8.90 19.47
N ILE A 48 10.00 -9.18 18.85
CA ILE A 48 9.25 -10.43 19.08
C ILE A 48 9.97 -11.64 18.45
N PRO A 49 10.29 -11.66 17.14
CA PRO A 49 11.11 -12.72 16.57
C PRO A 49 12.47 -12.89 17.25
N ALA A 50 13.12 -11.81 17.67
CA ALA A 50 14.39 -11.88 18.38
C ALA A 50 14.27 -12.63 19.72
N ALA A 51 13.19 -12.40 20.47
CA ALA A 51 12.90 -13.17 21.67
C ALA A 51 12.63 -14.65 21.35
N ILE A 52 11.88 -14.94 20.30
CA ILE A 52 11.57 -16.33 19.90
C ILE A 52 12.83 -17.06 19.43
N PHE A 53 13.72 -16.40 18.68
CA PHE A 53 15.00 -16.96 18.25
C PHE A 53 15.91 -17.32 19.44
N TYR A 54 15.83 -16.56 20.54
CA TYR A 54 16.58 -16.86 21.75
C TYR A 54 15.96 -18.01 22.57
N LEU A 55 14.62 -18.13 22.60
CA LEU A 55 13.92 -19.11 23.43
C LEU A 55 13.55 -20.43 22.71
N GLY A 56 13.61 -20.49 21.38
CA GLY A 56 13.20 -21.66 20.60
C GLY A 56 13.73 -21.68 19.17
N ASP A 57 13.24 -22.65 18.38
CA ASP A 57 13.60 -22.81 16.97
C ASP A 57 12.74 -21.90 16.09
N LEU A 58 13.27 -20.71 15.81
CA LEU A 58 12.66 -19.79 14.85
C LEU A 58 13.05 -20.18 13.43
N ASP A 59 12.04 -20.42 12.59
CA ASP A 59 12.26 -20.49 11.15
C ASP A 59 12.48 -19.08 10.59
N LEU A 60 13.75 -18.77 10.34
CA LEU A 60 14.20 -17.50 9.77
C LEU A 60 13.65 -17.28 8.36
N GLY A 61 13.40 -18.35 7.60
CA GLY A 61 12.88 -18.27 6.24
C GLY A 61 11.46 -17.74 6.19
N THR A 62 10.55 -18.38 6.95
CA THR A 62 9.16 -17.93 7.07
C THR A 62 9.05 -16.55 7.70
N THR A 63 9.87 -16.25 8.70
CA THR A 63 9.90 -14.93 9.34
C THR A 63 10.29 -13.84 8.34
N PHE A 64 11.42 -14.00 7.65
CA PHE A 64 11.89 -13.02 6.68
C PHE A 64 10.90 -12.82 5.53
N ALA A 65 10.34 -13.91 4.99
CA ALA A 65 9.33 -13.85 3.94
C ALA A 65 8.06 -13.12 4.41
N GLY A 66 7.62 -13.36 5.64
CA GLY A 66 6.49 -12.66 6.24
C GLY A 66 6.73 -11.16 6.37
N TYR A 67 7.90 -10.74 6.87
CA TYR A 67 8.26 -9.32 6.97
C TYR A 67 8.31 -8.64 5.61
N LEU A 68 8.94 -9.27 4.62
CA LEU A 68 9.00 -8.76 3.26
C LEU A 68 7.60 -8.65 2.65
N GLY A 69 6.76 -9.66 2.85
CA GLY A 69 5.36 -9.66 2.41
C GLY A 69 4.55 -8.51 3.04
N ILE A 70 4.68 -8.28 4.35
CA ILE A 70 3.97 -7.19 5.03
C ILE A 70 4.48 -5.82 4.55
N PHE A 71 5.78 -5.68 4.31
CA PHE A 71 6.36 -4.45 3.79
C PHE A 71 5.84 -4.11 2.38
N LEU A 72 5.72 -5.11 1.50
CA LEU A 72 5.14 -4.96 0.16
C LEU A 72 3.62 -4.72 0.19
N LEU A 73 2.89 -5.49 0.98
CA LEU A 73 1.45 -5.34 1.17
C LEU A 73 1.11 -3.96 1.74
N GLY A 74 1.88 -3.50 2.72
CA GLY A 74 1.80 -2.16 3.29
C GLY A 74 2.04 -1.09 2.23
N GLY A 75 3.10 -1.23 1.43
CA GLY A 75 3.38 -0.35 0.29
C GLY A 75 2.23 -0.26 -0.72
N ALA A 76 1.62 -1.40 -1.08
CA ALA A 76 0.47 -1.42 -1.99
C ALA A 76 -0.75 -0.67 -1.44
N ASN A 77 -1.06 -0.85 -0.15
CA ASN A 77 -2.15 -0.12 0.51
C ASN A 77 -1.84 1.38 0.65
N LEU A 78 -0.58 1.76 0.87
CA LEU A 78 -0.15 3.17 0.90
C LEU A 78 -0.28 3.84 -0.47
N ALA A 79 0.10 3.14 -1.54
CA ALA A 79 -0.03 3.65 -2.91
C ALA A 79 -1.51 3.86 -3.28
N LEU A 80 -2.35 2.88 -2.97
CA LEU A 80 -3.80 2.96 -3.17
C LEU A 80 -4.42 4.08 -2.33
N GLY A 81 -4.07 4.18 -1.05
CA GLY A 81 -4.57 5.23 -0.16
C GLY A 81 -4.15 6.63 -0.61
N SER A 82 -2.95 6.77 -1.19
CA SER A 82 -2.46 8.03 -1.75
C SER A 82 -3.26 8.44 -2.99
N PHE A 83 -3.54 7.49 -3.89
CA PHE A 83 -4.43 7.70 -5.03
C PHE A 83 -5.83 8.14 -4.59
N VAL A 84 -6.46 7.43 -3.65
CA VAL A 84 -7.80 7.79 -3.17
C VAL A 84 -7.81 9.16 -2.48
N SER A 85 -6.74 9.49 -1.74
CA SER A 85 -6.59 10.81 -1.12
C SER A 85 -6.51 11.94 -2.14
N SER A 86 -5.88 11.71 -3.30
CA SER A 86 -5.83 12.70 -4.38
C SER A 86 -7.20 12.97 -5.03
N LEU A 87 -8.18 12.08 -4.89
CA LEU A 87 -9.52 12.25 -5.48
C LEU A 87 -10.45 13.11 -4.64
N THR A 88 -10.16 13.32 -3.36
CA THR A 88 -11.11 13.87 -2.40
C THR A 88 -10.54 15.08 -1.65
N LYS A 89 -11.31 16.16 -1.57
CA LYS A 89 -10.93 17.38 -0.84
C LYS A 89 -11.05 17.22 0.68
N ASP A 90 -12.04 16.43 1.12
CA ASP A 90 -12.30 16.20 2.54
C ASP A 90 -11.48 15.04 3.13
N GLN A 91 -10.79 15.33 4.23
CA GLN A 91 -9.95 14.38 4.96
C GLN A 91 -10.70 13.12 5.41
N ILE A 92 -11.94 13.30 5.90
CA ILE A 92 -12.78 12.21 6.43
C ILE A 92 -13.22 11.29 5.28
N SER A 93 -13.74 11.87 4.21
CA SER A 93 -14.18 11.14 3.02
C SER A 93 -13.03 10.38 2.36
N SER A 94 -11.85 10.99 2.28
CA SER A 94 -10.61 10.36 1.81
C SER A 94 -10.23 9.13 2.64
N TYR A 95 -10.35 9.21 3.97
CA TYR A 95 -10.07 8.09 4.86
C TYR A 95 -11.06 6.94 4.67
N LEU A 96 -12.36 7.25 4.65
CA LEU A 96 -13.44 6.26 4.49
C LEU A 96 -13.35 5.54 3.14
N LEU A 97 -13.22 6.28 2.03
CA LEU A 97 -13.03 5.66 0.72
C LEU A 97 -11.75 4.82 0.70
N GLY A 98 -10.65 5.34 1.24
CA GLY A 98 -9.38 4.60 1.26
C GLY A 98 -9.52 3.26 1.97
N PHE A 99 -10.21 3.24 3.11
CA PHE A 99 -10.50 2.02 3.85
C PHE A 99 -11.39 1.05 3.05
N ILE A 100 -12.45 1.55 2.41
CA ILE A 100 -13.34 0.73 1.57
C ILE A 100 -12.57 0.10 0.40
N PHE A 101 -11.73 0.86 -0.28
CA PHE A 101 -10.92 0.33 -1.39
C PHE A 101 -9.89 -0.69 -0.91
N CYS A 102 -9.17 -0.43 0.18
CA CYS A 102 -8.24 -1.40 0.76
C CYS A 102 -8.96 -2.71 1.14
N LEU A 103 -10.13 -2.61 1.78
CA LEU A 103 -10.95 -3.77 2.10
C LEU A 103 -11.43 -4.51 0.86
N PHE A 104 -11.85 -3.78 -0.17
CA PHE A 104 -12.30 -4.37 -1.43
C PHE A 104 -11.19 -5.23 -2.06
N PHE A 105 -9.98 -4.67 -2.23
CA PHE A 105 -8.84 -5.41 -2.79
C PHE A 105 -8.39 -6.60 -1.91
N PHE A 106 -8.56 -6.49 -0.60
CA PHE A 106 -8.30 -7.59 0.33
C PHE A 106 -9.34 -8.72 0.18
N LEU A 107 -10.63 -8.38 0.15
CA LEU A 107 -11.75 -9.32 0.05
C LEU A 107 -11.83 -10.06 -1.28
N LEU A 108 -11.22 -9.53 -2.35
CA LEU A 108 -11.09 -10.25 -3.62
C LEU A 108 -10.33 -11.60 -3.50
N GLY A 109 -9.65 -11.86 -2.38
CA GLY A 109 -8.99 -13.14 -2.12
C GLY A 109 -9.89 -14.15 -1.41
N TYR A 110 -11.02 -13.70 -0.88
CA TYR A 110 -11.93 -14.51 -0.09
C TYR A 110 -12.93 -15.23 -0.98
N ARG A 111 -12.86 -16.56 -1.01
CA ARG A 111 -13.67 -17.39 -1.93
C ARG A 111 -15.19 -17.13 -1.85
N PRO A 112 -15.81 -17.00 -0.66
CA PRO A 112 -17.24 -16.67 -0.57
C PRO A 112 -17.60 -15.31 -1.20
N PHE A 113 -16.70 -14.32 -1.09
CA PHE A 113 -16.91 -12.99 -1.69
C PHE A 113 -16.83 -13.04 -3.23
N LEU A 114 -15.91 -13.82 -3.78
CA LEU A 114 -15.81 -14.03 -5.23
C LEU A 114 -17.01 -14.77 -5.81
N GLN A 115 -17.55 -15.75 -5.08
CA GLN A 115 -18.77 -16.46 -5.49
C GLN A 115 -19.98 -15.52 -5.53
N PHE A 116 -20.07 -14.58 -4.57
CA PHE A 116 -21.10 -13.54 -4.58
C PHE A 116 -20.97 -12.60 -5.79
N LEU A 117 -19.75 -12.24 -6.19
CA LEU A 117 -19.50 -11.38 -7.36
C LEU A 117 -19.61 -12.12 -8.71
N GLY A 118 -19.73 -13.45 -8.74
CA GLY A 118 -19.87 -14.24 -9.97
C GLY A 118 -18.67 -14.20 -10.93
N THR A 119 -17.51 -13.70 -10.49
CA THR A 119 -16.37 -13.37 -11.37
C THR A 119 -15.04 -13.86 -10.80
N GLY A 120 -14.67 -15.10 -11.15
CA GLY A 120 -13.40 -15.72 -10.72
C GLY A 120 -12.12 -15.03 -11.26
N GLN A 121 -12.23 -14.27 -12.35
CA GLN A 121 -11.09 -13.59 -12.99
C GLN A 121 -10.56 -12.40 -12.17
N ILE A 122 -11.39 -11.76 -11.35
CA ILE A 122 -11.00 -10.59 -10.56
C ILE A 122 -10.10 -10.99 -9.36
N SER A 123 -10.06 -12.29 -9.04
CA SER A 123 -9.19 -12.84 -8.00
C SER A 123 -7.70 -12.59 -8.22
N PHE A 124 -7.27 -12.29 -9.46
CA PHE A 124 -5.90 -11.91 -9.77
C PHE A 124 -5.50 -10.54 -9.19
N PHE A 125 -6.45 -9.63 -8.96
CA PHE A 125 -6.14 -8.34 -8.33
C PHE A 125 -6.10 -8.42 -6.79
N SER A 126 -6.29 -9.60 -6.21
CA SER A 126 -6.36 -9.74 -4.76
C SER A 126 -5.00 -9.61 -4.08
N LEU A 127 -4.87 -8.59 -3.24
CA LEU A 127 -3.70 -8.44 -2.36
C LEU A 127 -3.57 -9.59 -1.36
N SER A 128 -4.70 -10.14 -0.89
CA SER A 128 -4.73 -11.25 0.08
C SER A 128 -4.23 -12.56 -0.53
N LYS A 129 -4.63 -12.86 -1.77
CA LYS A 129 -4.18 -14.07 -2.48
C LYS A 129 -2.68 -14.06 -2.74
N HIS A 130 -2.15 -12.91 -3.16
CA HIS A 130 -0.72 -12.71 -3.42
C HIS A 130 0.12 -12.63 -2.13
N PHE A 131 -0.51 -12.37 -0.98
CA PHE A 131 0.14 -12.39 0.33
C PHE A 131 0.28 -13.80 0.94
N GLU A 132 -0.57 -14.75 0.54
CA GLU A 132 -0.60 -16.09 1.16
C GLU A 132 0.71 -16.89 1.02
N PRO A 133 1.43 -16.87 -0.12
CA PRO A 133 2.74 -17.52 -0.24
C PRO A 133 3.78 -16.97 0.76
N PHE A 134 3.77 -15.66 1.01
CA PHE A 134 4.65 -15.03 2.01
C PHE A 134 4.35 -15.51 3.43
N ARG A 135 3.06 -15.74 3.74
CA ARG A 135 2.63 -16.30 5.04
C ARG A 135 3.17 -17.73 5.24
N LEU A 136 3.31 -18.49 4.16
CA LEU A 136 3.86 -19.84 4.16
C LEU A 136 5.39 -19.87 4.09
N GLY A 137 6.06 -18.73 4.02
CA GLY A 137 7.52 -18.63 3.89
C GLY A 137 8.05 -18.83 2.47
N ILE A 138 7.16 -18.88 1.47
CA ILE A 138 7.53 -19.13 0.08
C ILE A 138 7.72 -17.78 -0.62
N LEU A 139 8.97 -17.47 -0.95
CA LEU A 139 9.33 -16.30 -1.74
C LEU A 139 9.27 -16.63 -3.24
N ASP A 140 8.14 -16.32 -3.86
CA ASP A 140 7.99 -16.37 -5.31
C ASP A 140 8.18 -14.97 -5.91
N GLY A 141 9.07 -14.86 -6.90
CA GLY A 141 9.35 -13.60 -7.59
C GLY A 141 8.13 -13.03 -8.32
N ARG A 142 7.15 -13.86 -8.69
CA ARG A 142 5.89 -13.43 -9.30
C ARG A 142 5.09 -12.51 -8.38
N GLU A 143 5.08 -12.85 -7.10
CA GLU A 143 4.32 -12.13 -6.07
C GLU A 143 4.93 -10.77 -5.78
N VAL A 144 6.27 -10.73 -5.67
CA VAL A 144 7.03 -9.48 -5.54
C VAL A 144 6.79 -8.58 -6.75
N PHE A 145 6.85 -9.13 -7.95
CA PHE A 145 6.60 -8.38 -9.19
C PHE A 145 5.18 -7.82 -9.26
N PHE A 146 4.18 -8.57 -8.80
CA PHE A 146 2.81 -8.10 -8.69
C PHE A 146 2.70 -6.89 -7.77
N PHE A 147 3.24 -6.96 -6.54
CA PHE A 147 3.18 -5.85 -5.58
C PHE A 147 3.90 -4.60 -6.11
N ILE A 148 5.09 -4.74 -6.70
CA ILE A 148 5.83 -3.61 -7.28
C ILE A 148 5.03 -2.98 -8.44
N SER A 149 4.45 -3.79 -9.32
CA SER A 149 3.63 -3.31 -10.43
C SER A 149 2.37 -2.58 -9.93
N PHE A 150 1.71 -3.12 -8.90
CA PHE A 150 0.56 -2.52 -8.27
C PHE A 150 0.90 -1.16 -7.65
N ILE A 151 2.00 -1.07 -6.88
CA ILE A 151 2.48 0.18 -6.29
C ILE A 151 2.73 1.23 -7.37
N ASN A 152 3.49 0.88 -8.42
CA ASN A 152 3.81 1.80 -9.51
C ASN A 152 2.57 2.29 -10.26
N LEU A 153 1.59 1.40 -10.50
CA LEU A 153 0.34 1.75 -11.18
C LEU A 153 -0.46 2.80 -10.39
N PHE A 154 -0.63 2.62 -9.08
CA PHE A 154 -1.38 3.58 -8.27
C PHE A 154 -0.63 4.89 -8.05
N ILE A 155 0.70 4.86 -7.94
CA ILE A 155 1.50 6.10 -7.90
C ILE A 155 1.39 6.85 -9.23
N TYR A 156 1.51 6.17 -10.37
CA TYR A 156 1.36 6.79 -11.68
C TYR A 156 -0.02 7.41 -11.86
N THR A 157 -1.07 6.72 -11.43
CA THR A 157 -2.45 7.25 -11.51
C THR A 157 -2.63 8.47 -10.60
N ASN A 158 -2.02 8.47 -9.41
CA ASN A 158 -1.99 9.64 -8.54
C ASN A 158 -1.33 10.85 -9.22
N VAL A 159 -0.19 10.66 -9.89
CA VAL A 159 0.46 11.72 -10.69
C VAL A 159 -0.46 12.28 -11.76
N LEU A 160 -1.19 11.42 -12.48
CA LEU A 160 -2.12 11.88 -13.52
C LEU A 160 -3.25 12.75 -12.94
N ILE A 161 -3.78 12.40 -11.77
CA ILE A 161 -4.80 13.20 -11.09
C ILE A 161 -4.23 14.55 -10.67
N LEU A 162 -3.02 14.58 -10.10
CA LEU A 162 -2.37 15.83 -9.71
C LEU A 162 -2.13 16.74 -10.91
N ARG A 163 -1.69 16.20 -12.04
CA ARG A 163 -1.54 16.94 -13.30
C ARG A 163 -2.86 17.53 -13.80
N SER A 164 -3.96 16.81 -13.63
CA SER A 164 -5.29 17.32 -14.02
C SER A 164 -5.80 18.44 -13.12
N LYS A 165 -5.23 18.61 -11.91
CA LYS A 165 -5.63 19.65 -10.94
C LYS A 165 -4.78 20.92 -11.03
N ARG A 166 -3.70 20.89 -11.80
CA ARG A 166 -2.81 22.02 -12.05
C ARG A 166 -3.34 22.86 -13.22
#